data_AF-A0A090WSS8-F1
#
_entry.id   AF-A0A090WSS8-F1
#
_cell.length_a   1.000
_cell.length_b   1.000
_cell.length_c   1.000
_cell.angle_alpha   90.00
_cell.angle_beta   90.00
_cell.angle_gamma   90.00
#
_symmetry.space_group_name_H-M   'P 1'
#
loop_
_entity.id
_entity.type
_entity.pdbx_description
1 polymer ?
#
loop_
_entity_poly.entity_id
_entity_poly.type
_entity_poly.pdbx_seq_one_letter_code
_entity_poly.pdbx_strand_id
1 'polypeptide(L)'
;MDVFIIFITYKDYKKGKRSNWLDVNLFSITGIIGIVILLLWFATDHTGTHQNYNLLWAFVLNIFVIGQLFRKTPSAWFSKYLKFLMIMLCLLTLHWCIGVQVFATGLIPLLVALFIRYLYLIQHFNRK
;
A
#
# COMPACT_ATOMS: atom_id res chain seq x y z
N MET A 1 -1.72 10.67 -11.44
CA MET A 1 -2.81 10.27 -10.51
C MET A 1 -2.44 10.52 -9.06
N ASP A 2 -1.16 10.61 -8.73
CA ASP A 2 -0.64 10.60 -7.36
C ASP A 2 -0.91 11.91 -6.61
N VAL A 3 -0.84 13.04 -7.32
CA VAL A 3 -1.23 14.37 -6.81
C VAL A 3 -2.71 14.40 -6.39
N PHE A 4 -3.56 13.64 -7.08
CA PHE A 4 -4.99 13.55 -6.77
C PHE A 4 -5.24 12.81 -5.45
N ILE A 5 -4.46 11.76 -5.16
CA ILE A 5 -4.52 11.04 -3.88
C ILE A 5 -4.12 11.96 -2.72
N ILE A 6 -3.04 12.74 -2.90
CA ILE A 6 -2.58 13.69 -1.89
C ILE A 6 -3.62 14.81 -1.69
N PHE A 7 -4.18 15.35 -2.77
CA PHE A 7 -5.21 16.38 -2.71
C PHE A 7 -6.49 15.91 -2.00
N ILE A 8 -6.98 14.70 -2.32
CA ILE A 8 -8.14 14.12 -1.63
C ILE A 8 -7.81 13.85 -0.16
N THR A 9 -6.62 13.34 0.15
CA THR A 9 -6.21 13.08 1.54
C THR A 9 -6.14 14.38 2.35
N TYR A 10 -5.64 15.47 1.78
CA TYR A 10 -5.67 16.78 2.41
C TYR A 10 -7.10 17.28 2.64
N LYS A 11 -7.99 17.10 1.65
CA LYS A 11 -9.41 17.47 1.76
C LYS A 11 -10.15 16.64 2.80
N ASP A 12 -9.87 15.33 2.88
CA ASP A 12 -10.42 14.40 3.87
C ASP A 12 -9.98 14.80 5.29
N TYR A 13 -8.72 15.18 5.45
CA TYR A 13 -8.18 15.69 6.72
C TYR A 13 -8.89 16.98 7.14
N LYS A 14 -9.03 17.95 6.22
CA LYS A 14 -9.68 19.24 6.51
C LYS A 14 -11.19 19.11 6.77
N LYS A 15 -11.86 18.14 6.17
CA LYS A 15 -13.32 17.91 6.32
C LYS A 15 -13.67 16.89 7.41
N GLY A 16 -12.69 16.21 8.02
CA GLY A 16 -12.91 15.17 9.01
C GLY A 16 -13.67 13.93 8.49
N LYS A 17 -13.83 13.80 7.18
CA LYS A 17 -14.59 12.71 6.54
C LYS A 17 -13.67 11.95 5.60
N ARG A 18 -13.47 10.66 5.90
CA ARG A 18 -12.65 9.74 5.09
C ARG A 18 -13.36 9.38 3.78
N SER A 19 -12.63 9.45 2.66
CA SER A 19 -13.09 8.95 1.37
C SER A 19 -12.86 7.44 1.23
N ASN A 20 -13.78 6.61 1.73
CA ASN A 20 -13.68 5.14 1.69
C ASN A 20 -13.42 4.58 0.28
N TRP A 21 -14.01 5.18 -0.76
CA TRP A 21 -13.87 4.72 -2.14
C TRP A 21 -12.42 4.80 -2.64
N LEU A 22 -11.69 5.84 -2.21
CA LEU A 22 -10.29 6.00 -2.56
C LEU A 22 -9.44 4.89 -1.92
N ASP A 23 -9.70 4.59 -0.64
CA ASP A 23 -9.01 3.51 0.06
C ASP A 23 -9.27 2.16 -0.60
N VAL A 24 -10.53 1.87 -0.93
CA VAL A 24 -10.91 0.62 -1.58
C VAL A 24 -10.21 0.46 -2.92
N ASN A 25 -10.18 1.50 -3.74
CA ASN A 25 -9.46 1.44 -5.02
C ASN A 25 -7.96 1.21 -4.84
N LEU A 26 -7.32 1.91 -3.90
CA LEU A 26 -5.89 1.72 -3.65
C LEU A 26 -5.57 0.29 -3.22
N PHE A 27 -6.34 -0.27 -2.28
CA PHE A 27 -6.13 -1.63 -1.79
C PHE A 27 -6.47 -2.69 -2.85
N SER A 28 -7.52 -2.47 -3.65
CA SER A 28 -7.85 -3.35 -4.78
C SER A 28 -6.74 -3.35 -5.84
N ILE A 29 -6.29 -2.17 -6.28
CA ILE A 29 -5.26 -2.06 -7.33
C ILE A 29 -3.94 -2.69 -6.85
N THR A 30 -3.48 -2.32 -5.65
CA THR A 30 -2.23 -2.88 -5.10
C THR A 30 -2.32 -4.38 -4.86
N GLY A 31 -3.48 -4.90 -4.43
CA GLY A 31 -3.69 -6.33 -4.28
C GLY A 31 -3.76 -7.08 -5.61
N ILE A 32 -4.44 -6.53 -6.63
CA ILE A 32 -4.50 -7.13 -7.98
C ILE A 32 -3.10 -7.16 -8.61
N ILE A 33 -2.36 -6.05 -8.53
CA ILE A 33 -0.97 -5.99 -8.99
C ILE A 33 -0.13 -7.03 -8.25
N GLY A 34 -0.32 -7.19 -6.94
CA GLY A 34 0.33 -8.22 -6.16
C GLY A 34 0.03 -9.64 -6.67
N ILE A 35 -1.23 -9.93 -7.01
CA ILE A 35 -1.63 -11.25 -7.54
C ILE A 35 -0.92 -11.49 -8.88
N VAL A 36 -0.92 -10.50 -9.77
CA VAL A 36 -0.24 -10.60 -11.07
C VAL A 36 1.26 -10.85 -10.87
N ILE A 37 1.92 -10.11 -9.97
CA ILE A 37 3.34 -10.32 -9.67
C ILE A 37 3.59 -11.71 -9.10
N LEU A 38 2.73 -12.18 -8.20
CA LEU A 38 2.86 -13.51 -7.60
C LEU A 38 2.66 -14.61 -8.66
N LEU A 39 1.67 -14.49 -9.54
CA LEU A 39 1.45 -15.41 -10.65
C LEU A 39 2.65 -15.43 -11.61
N LEU A 40 3.18 -14.26 -11.98
CA LEU A 40 4.37 -14.16 -12.83
C LEU A 40 5.59 -14.80 -12.16
N TRP A 41 5.71 -14.64 -10.84
CA TRP A 41 6.79 -15.24 -10.07
C TRP A 41 6.70 -16.78 -10.04
N PHE A 42 5.50 -17.33 -9.84
CA PHE A 42 5.27 -18.78 -9.88
C PHE A 42 5.34 -19.39 -11.28
N ALA A 43 4.93 -18.64 -12.31
CA ALA A 43 4.90 -19.13 -13.69
C ALA A 43 6.28 -19.12 -14.37
N THR A 44 7.27 -18.41 -13.82
CA THR A 44 8.62 -18.36 -14.38
C THR A 44 9.49 -19.42 -13.70
N ASP A 45 9.90 -20.44 -14.47
CA ASP A 45 10.60 -21.66 -14.03
C ASP A 45 11.70 -21.46 -12.96
N HIS A 46 11.72 -22.42 -12.02
CA HIS A 46 12.42 -22.41 -10.73
C HIS A 46 13.96 -22.56 -10.76
N THR A 47 14.67 -22.02 -11.75
CA THR A 47 16.15 -22.15 -11.82
C THR A 47 16.92 -20.86 -11.58
N GLY A 48 16.26 -19.71 -11.37
CA GLY A 48 16.97 -18.46 -11.09
C GLY A 48 16.13 -17.23 -10.76
N THR A 49 14.93 -17.37 -10.20
CA THR A 49 14.05 -16.23 -9.94
C THR A 49 14.51 -15.44 -8.71
N HIS A 50 15.37 -14.47 -8.97
CA HIS A 50 15.72 -13.37 -8.08
C HIS A 50 14.46 -12.77 -7.43
N GLN A 51 14.56 -12.46 -6.13
CA GLN A 51 13.49 -11.91 -5.30
C GLN A 51 12.82 -10.69 -5.96
N ASN A 52 11.50 -10.73 -6.16
CA ASN A 52 10.75 -9.59 -6.71
C ASN A 52 10.28 -8.66 -5.59
N TYR A 53 11.08 -7.64 -5.28
CA TYR A 53 10.78 -6.71 -4.20
C TYR A 53 9.57 -5.80 -4.48
N ASN A 54 8.95 -5.84 -5.68
CA ASN A 54 7.68 -5.15 -5.92
C ASN A 54 6.53 -5.69 -5.05
N LEU A 55 6.64 -6.92 -4.54
CA LEU A 55 5.68 -7.46 -3.58
C LEU A 55 5.62 -6.69 -2.25
N LEU A 56 6.64 -5.89 -1.92
CA LEU A 56 6.66 -5.07 -0.70
C LEU A 56 5.63 -3.95 -0.75
N TRP A 57 5.39 -3.35 -1.91
CA TRP A 57 4.38 -2.29 -2.06
C TRP A 57 3.05 -2.82 -2.64
N ALA A 58 3.12 -3.81 -3.53
CA ALA A 58 1.96 -4.45 -4.14
C ALA A 58 1.58 -5.74 -3.38
N PHE A 59 1.06 -5.57 -2.17
CA PHE A 59 0.83 -6.67 -1.27
C PHE A 59 -0.52 -7.37 -1.54
N VAL A 60 -0.50 -8.66 -1.89
CA VAL A 60 -1.70 -9.46 -2.24
C VAL A 60 -2.76 -9.43 -1.12
N LEU A 61 -2.31 -9.41 0.15
CA LEU A 61 -3.24 -9.41 1.28
C LEU A 61 -4.10 -8.14 1.36
N ASN A 62 -3.77 -7.08 0.61
CA ASN A 62 -4.58 -5.87 0.53
C ASN A 62 -6.02 -6.17 0.08
N ILE A 63 -6.23 -7.15 -0.82
CA ILE A 63 -7.58 -7.56 -1.27
C ILE A 63 -8.41 -8.12 -0.12
N PHE A 64 -7.81 -8.97 0.72
CA PHE A 64 -8.53 -9.65 1.80
C PHE A 64 -8.96 -8.68 2.91
N VAL A 65 -8.22 -7.60 3.10
CA VAL A 65 -8.51 -6.61 4.15
C VAL A 65 -9.45 -5.47 3.69
N ILE A 66 -9.86 -5.43 2.42
CA ILE A 66 -10.79 -4.41 1.90
C ILE A 66 -12.07 -4.31 2.73
N GLY A 67 -12.59 -5.44 3.21
CA GLY A 67 -13.79 -5.47 4.06
C GLY A 67 -13.65 -4.68 5.37
N GLN A 68 -12.43 -4.49 5.88
CA GLN A 68 -12.18 -3.66 7.07
C GLN A 68 -12.31 -2.16 6.76
N LEU A 69 -12.07 -1.74 5.52
CA LEU A 69 -12.17 -0.34 5.11
C LEU A 69 -13.61 0.18 5.19
N PHE A 70 -14.62 -0.68 4.96
CA PHE A 70 -16.03 -0.28 5.05
C PHE A 70 -16.56 -0.18 6.48
N ARG A 71 -15.85 -0.75 7.47
CA ARG A 71 -16.29 -0.71 8.86
C ARG A 71 -16.08 0.68 9.45
N LYS A 72 -17.09 1.18 10.18
CA LYS A 72 -16.98 2.44 10.96
C LYS A 72 -15.91 2.34 12.05
N THR A 73 -15.79 1.16 12.65
CA THR A 73 -14.76 0.83 13.64
C THR A 73 -14.04 -0.45 13.20
N PRO A 74 -12.89 -0.35 12.50
CA PRO A 74 -12.15 -1.55 12.11
C PRO A 74 -11.54 -2.25 13.32
N SER A 75 -11.17 -3.52 13.14
CA SER A 75 -10.48 -4.29 14.19
C SER A 75 -9.13 -3.66 14.54
N ALA A 76 -8.71 -3.76 15.80
CA ALA A 76 -7.40 -3.28 16.25
C ALA A 76 -6.23 -3.92 15.47
N TRP A 77 -6.42 -5.15 14.97
CA TRP A 77 -5.42 -5.81 14.11
C TRP A 77 -5.23 -5.09 12.76
N PHE A 78 -6.26 -4.42 12.24
CA PHE A 78 -6.15 -3.67 10.99
C PHE A 78 -5.17 -2.49 11.11
N SER A 79 -5.15 -1.81 12.27
CA SER A 79 -4.15 -0.76 12.54
C SER A 79 -2.72 -1.33 12.59
N LYS A 80 -2.54 -2.53 13.15
CA LYS A 80 -1.24 -3.24 13.11
C LYS A 80 -0.84 -3.63 11.69
N TYR A 81 -1.78 -4.09 10.89
CA TYR A 81 -1.58 -4.41 9.48
C TYR A 81 -1.15 -3.19 8.66
N LEU A 82 -1.79 -2.03 8.86
CA LEU A 82 -1.37 -0.79 8.19
C LEU A 82 0.06 -0.37 8.57
N LYS A 83 0.44 -0.52 9.85
CA LYS A 83 1.82 -0.29 10.29
C LYS A 83 2.80 -1.26 9.63
N PHE A 84 2.40 -2.52 9.47
CA PHE A 84 3.19 -3.51 8.73
C PHE A 84 3.42 -3.07 7.27
N LEU A 85 2.37 -2.60 6.57
CA LEU A 85 2.52 -2.07 5.21
C LEU A 85 3.48 -0.87 5.15
N MET A 86 3.44 0.03 6.14
CA MET A 86 4.42 1.12 6.22
C MET A 86 5.86 0.61 6.37
N ILE A 87 6.08 -0.40 7.20
CA ILE A 87 7.41 -1.02 7.35
C ILE A 87 7.87 -1.62 6.02
N MET A 88 6.97 -2.29 5.29
CA MET A 88 7.28 -2.83 3.96
C MET A 88 7.66 -1.73 2.97
N LEU A 89 6.99 -0.57 2.98
CA LEU A 89 7.37 0.59 2.17
C LEU A 89 8.76 1.14 2.55
N CYS A 90 9.09 1.19 3.85
CA CYS A 90 10.43 1.60 4.28
C CYS A 90 11.52 0.59 3.88
N LEU A 91 11.20 -0.70 3.92
CA LEU A 91 12.12 -1.74 3.43
C LEU A 91 12.32 -1.61 1.93
N LEU A 92 11.27 -1.34 1.17
CA LEU A 92 11.35 -1.11 -0.27
C LEU A 92 12.30 0.06 -0.59
N THR A 93 12.14 1.20 0.09
CA THR A 93 13.03 2.35 -0.12
C THR A 93 14.46 2.06 0.30
N LEU A 94 14.68 1.27 1.35
CA LEU A 94 16.01 0.79 1.72
C LEU A 94 16.65 -0.08 0.62
N HIS A 95 15.93 -1.05 0.08
CA HIS A 95 16.43 -1.89 -1.02
C HIS A 95 16.75 -1.06 -2.27
N TRP A 96 16.01 0.03 -2.48
CA TRP A 96 16.28 0.95 -3.57
C TRP A 96 17.54 1.78 -3.31
N CYS A 97 17.68 2.40 -2.13
CA CYS A 97 18.83 3.23 -1.79
C CYS A 97 20.15 2.45 -1.78
N ILE A 98 20.13 1.20 -1.31
CA ILE A 98 21.32 0.32 -1.29
C ILE A 98 21.65 -0.20 -2.70
N GLY A 99 20.71 -0.14 -3.64
CA GLY A 99 20.89 -0.65 -5.00
C GLY A 99 20.66 -2.16 -5.13
N VAL A 100 20.02 -2.80 -4.13
CA VAL A 100 19.64 -4.22 -4.21
C VAL A 100 18.61 -4.43 -5.33
N GLN A 101 17.65 -3.51 -5.45
CA GLN A 101 16.73 -3.47 -6.59
C GLN A 101 16.47 -2.02 -7.00
N VAL A 102 16.69 -1.71 -8.28
CA VAL A 102 16.35 -0.41 -8.85
C VAL A 102 14.89 -0.43 -9.30
N PHE A 103 14.07 0.43 -8.68
CA PHE A 103 12.68 0.61 -9.07
C PHE A 103 12.53 1.73 -10.10
N ALA A 104 11.42 1.73 -10.84
CA ALA A 104 11.11 2.82 -11.75
C ALA A 104 10.95 4.14 -10.97
N THR A 105 11.59 5.21 -11.43
CA THR A 105 11.48 6.55 -10.82
C THR A 105 10.04 7.08 -10.81
N GLY A 106 9.23 6.68 -11.79
CA GLY A 106 7.79 6.97 -11.84
C GLY A 106 6.98 6.36 -10.68
N LEU A 107 7.54 5.44 -9.91
CA LEU A 107 6.91 4.81 -8.74
C LEU A 107 7.05 5.68 -7.48
N ILE A 108 8.00 6.64 -7.43
CA ILE A 108 8.22 7.52 -6.27
C ILE A 108 6.94 8.26 -5.85
N PRO A 109 6.21 8.94 -6.75
CA PRO A 109 5.03 9.68 -6.36
C PRO A 109 3.95 8.78 -5.76
N LEU A 110 3.80 7.56 -6.29
CA LEU A 110 2.87 6.55 -5.79
C LEU A 110 3.26 6.08 -4.38
N LEU A 111 4.54 5.78 -4.14
CA LEU A 111 5.03 5.35 -2.83
C LEU A 111 4.80 6.42 -1.76
N VAL A 112 5.08 7.69 -2.09
CA VAL A 112 4.82 8.82 -1.19
C VAL A 112 3.32 8.97 -0.92
N ALA A 113 2.48 8.87 -1.95
CA ALA A 113 1.03 8.94 -1.79
C ALA A 113 0.49 7.81 -0.89
N LEU A 114 0.96 6.58 -1.07
CA LEU A 114 0.62 5.43 -0.22
C LEU A 114 1.08 5.64 1.22
N PHE A 115 2.30 6.12 1.42
CA PHE A 115 2.85 6.38 2.75
C PHE A 115 2.00 7.41 3.53
N ILE A 116 1.69 8.54 2.91
CA ILE A 116 0.83 9.58 3.50
C ILE A 116 -0.56 9.02 3.79
N ARG A 117 -1.13 8.22 2.87
CA ARG A 117 -2.47 7.64 3.05
C ARG A 117 -2.51 6.63 4.19
N TYR A 118 -1.51 5.76 4.31
CA TYR A 118 -1.43 4.80 5.41
C TYR A 118 -1.24 5.48 6.76
N LEU A 119 -0.42 6.54 6.83
CA LEU A 119 -0.29 7.39 8.02
C LEU A 119 -1.64 7.99 8.43
N TYR A 120 -2.38 8.56 7.47
CA TYR A 120 -3.71 9.12 7.72
C TYR A 120 -4.68 8.05 8.25
N LEU A 121 -4.72 6.86 7.65
CA LEU A 121 -5.59 5.77 8.09
C LEU A 121 -5.23 5.29 9.49
N ILE A 122 -3.94 5.11 9.80
CA ILE A 122 -3.47 4.71 11.13
C ILE A 122 -3.88 5.75 12.17
N GLN A 123 -3.70 7.04 11.89
CA GLN A 123 -4.10 8.12 12.79
C GLN A 123 -5.62 8.15 12.98
N HIS A 124 -6.39 8.01 11.90
CA HIS A 124 -7.85 8.03 11.93
C HIS A 124 -8.43 6.88 12.77
N PHE A 125 -7.87 5.67 12.67
CA PHE A 125 -8.37 4.51 13.43
C PHE A 125 -7.80 4.38 14.84
N ASN A 126 -6.62 4.95 15.13
CA ASN A 126 -6.07 4.99 16.49
C ASN A 126 -6.60 6.15 17.32
N ARG A 127 -7.12 7.22 16.70
CA ARG A 127 -7.93 8.23 17.38
C ARG A 127 -9.32 7.65 17.67
N LYS A 128 -9.38 6.75 18.65
CA LYS A 128 -10.58 6.52 19.46
C LYS A 128 -10.57 7.50 20.62
#